data_AF-A0A9X3F5D5-F1
#
_entry.id   AF-A0A9X3F5D5-F1
#
_cell.length_a   1.000
_cell.length_b   1.000
_cell.length_c   1.000
_cell.angle_alpha   90.00
_cell.angle_beta   90.00
_cell.angle_gamma   90.00
#
_symmetry.space_group_name_H-M   'P 1'
#
loop_
_entity.id
_entity.type
_entity.pdbx_description
1 polymer ?
#
loop_
_entity_poly.entity_id
_entity_poly.type
_entity_poly.pdbx_seq_one_letter_code
_entity_poly.pdbx_strand_id
1 'polypeptide(L)' 'MQQQLVLEDFNLGAAERRLCTTALERAGNIVGAAQLLGITRHAMKRRIIKLGIDWPRRVTAPVVSAS' A
#
# COMPACT_ATOMS: atom_id res chain seq x y z
N MET A 1 14.96 7.36 -10.14
CA MET A 1 13.62 7.83 -10.53
C MET A 1 12.98 8.50 -9.33
N GLN A 2 12.64 9.78 -9.40
CA GLN A 2 11.87 10.43 -8.33
C GLN A 2 10.40 10.06 -8.51
N GLN A 3 9.76 9.53 -7.45
CA GLN A 3 8.30 9.36 -7.45
C GLN A 3 7.67 10.69 -7.11
N GLN A 4 7.03 11.31 -8.09
CA GLN A 4 6.21 12.49 -7.84
C GLN A 4 4.85 12.05 -7.30
N LEU A 5 4.54 12.47 -6.08
CA LEU A 5 3.23 12.27 -5.46
C LEU A 5 2.52 13.63 -5.43
N VAL A 6 1.50 13.79 -6.27
CA VAL A 6 0.65 14.99 -6.25
C VAL A 6 -0.47 14.76 -5.23
N LEU A 7 -0.61 15.69 -4.30
CA LEU A 7 -1.74 15.75 -3.40
C LEU A 7 -2.87 16.49 -4.12
N GLU A 8 -3.96 15.78 -4.41
CA GLU A 8 -5.14 16.36 -5.08
C GLU A 8 -5.89 17.31 -4.14
N ASP A 9 -5.74 17.09 -2.83
CA ASP A 9 -6.28 17.87 -1.73
C ASP A 9 -5.27 18.00 -0.58
N PHE A 10 -5.50 18.92 0.36
CA PHE A 10 -4.68 19.04 1.58
C PHE A 10 -5.00 17.95 2.62
N ASN A 11 -5.42 16.76 2.18
CA ASN A 11 -5.78 15.65 3.05
C ASN A 11 -4.58 14.71 3.26
N LEU A 12 -3.85 14.96 4.35
CA LEU A 12 -2.70 14.15 4.73
C LEU A 12 -3.03 12.66 4.92
N GLY A 13 -4.24 12.33 5.38
CA GLY A 13 -4.67 10.94 5.56
C GLY A 13 -4.84 10.21 4.23
N ALA A 14 -5.44 10.87 3.24
CA ALA A 14 -5.58 10.34 1.88
C ALA A 14 -4.21 10.17 1.21
N ALA A 15 -3.34 11.16 1.36
CA ALA A 15 -1.96 11.13 0.90
C ALA A 15 -1.17 9.95 1.48
N GLU A 16 -1.22 9.78 2.80
CA GLU A 16 -0.52 8.70 3.52
C GLU A 16 -1.05 7.33 3.07
N ARG A 17 -2.37 7.20 2.90
CA ARG A 17 -3.00 5.98 2.39
C ARG A 17 -2.49 5.64 0.99
N ARG A 18 -2.48 6.60 0.07
CA ARG A 18 -1.99 6.41 -1.31
C ARG A 18 -0.53 5.98 -1.34
N LEU A 19 0.33 6.62 -0.54
CA LEU A 19 1.74 6.25 -0.40
C LEU A 19 1.92 4.81 0.08
N CYS A 20 1.22 4.43 1.16
CA CYS A 20 1.32 3.09 1.74
C CYS A 20 0.81 2.02 0.77
N THR A 21 -0.33 2.25 0.11
CA THR A 21 -0.86 1.33 -0.91
C THR A 21 0.11 1.16 -2.07
N THR A 22 0.65 2.27 -2.61
CA THR A 22 1.60 2.23 -3.73
C THR A 22 2.89 1.47 -3.35
N ALA A 23 3.39 1.66 -2.13
CA ALA A 23 4.57 0.94 -1.66
C ALA A 23 4.31 -0.57 -1.50
N LEU A 24 3.12 -0.96 -1.01
CA LEU A 24 2.72 -2.36 -0.90
C LEU A 24 2.59 -3.04 -2.27
N GLU A 25 1.97 -2.36 -3.23
CA GLU A 25 1.83 -2.84 -4.61
C GLU A 25 3.19 -3.02 -5.29
N ARG A 26 4.09 -2.03 -5.15
CA ARG A 26 5.42 -2.07 -5.77
C ARG A 26 6.33 -3.14 -5.17
N ALA A 27 6.29 -3.32 -3.86
CA ALA A 27 7.16 -4.28 -3.18
C ALA A 27 6.61 -5.71 -3.15
N GLY A 28 5.28 -5.87 -3.23
CA GLY A 28 4.60 -7.16 -3.07
C GLY A 28 4.68 -7.76 -1.65
N ASN A 29 5.39 -7.12 -0.72
CA ASN A 29 5.55 -7.57 0.65
C ASN A 29 5.74 -6.39 1.62
N ILE A 30 5.40 -6.60 2.90
CA ILE A 30 5.41 -5.54 3.93
C ILE A 30 6.83 -5.02 4.21
N VAL A 31 7.85 -5.89 4.15
CA VAL A 31 9.24 -5.51 4.46
C VAL A 31 9.79 -4.57 3.40
N GLY A 32 9.64 -4.93 2.13
CA GLY A 32 10.05 -4.10 1.00
C GLY A 32 9.27 -2.79 0.93
N ALA A 33 7.96 -2.81 1.21
CA ALA A 33 7.16 -1.59 1.27
C ALA A 33 7.65 -0.62 2.36
N ALA A 34 8.02 -1.16 3.53
CA ALA A 34 8.59 -0.36 4.61
C ALA A 34 9.95 0.24 4.24
N GLN A 35 10.80 -0.53 3.54
CA GLN A 35 12.09 -0.05 3.01
C GLN A 35 11.91 1.08 1.99
N LEU A 36 10.97 0.96 1.06
CA LEU A 36 10.67 2.01 0.07
C LEU A 36 10.26 3.34 0.71
N LEU A 37 9.57 3.27 1.85
CA LEU A 37 9.13 4.45 2.60
C LEU A 37 10.12 4.91 3.68
N GLY A 38 11.23 4.20 3.87
CA GLY A 38 12.22 4.53 4.90
C GLY A 38 11.70 4.38 6.34
N ILE A 39 10.76 3.47 6.58
CA ILE A 39 10.17 3.21 7.91
C ILE A 39 10.40 1.77 8.36
N THR A 40 10.13 1.48 9.64
CA THR A 40 10.19 0.11 10.14
C THR A 40 8.98 -0.71 9.70
N ARG A 41 9.14 -2.04 9.63
CA ARG A 41 8.02 -2.98 9.41
C ARG A 41 6.88 -2.78 10.40
N HIS A 42 7.19 -2.50 11.67
CA HIS A 42 6.17 -2.25 12.69
C HIS A 42 5.37 -0.97 12.40
N ALA A 43 6.05 0.11 12.02
CA ALA A 43 5.40 1.34 11.59
C ALA A 43 4.52 1.12 10.35
N MET A 44 4.95 0.29 9.41
CA MET A 44 4.16 -0.08 8.24
C MET A 44 2.89 -0.84 8.62
N LYS A 45 2.98 -1.85 9.51
CA LYS A 45 1.79 -2.57 10.01
C LYS A 45 0.78 -1.65 10.67
N ARG A 46 1.23 -0.71 11.51
CA ARG A 46 0.34 0.27 12.16
C ARG A 46 -0.39 1.14 11.14
N ARG A 47 0.28 1.56 10.06
CA ARG A 47 -0.31 2.36 8.98
C ARG A 47 -1.37 1.58 8.22
N ILE A 48 -1.14 0.31 7.91
CA ILE A 48 -2.14 -0.57 7.28
C ILE A 48 -3.44 -0.58 8.09
N ILE A 49 -3.33 -0.78 9.41
CA ILE A 49 -4.48 -0.80 10.33
C ILE A 49 -5.14 0.59 10.41
N LYS A 50 -4.35 1.63 10.68
CA LYS A 50 -4.84 3.00 10.88
C LYS A 50 -5.55 3.57 9.65
N LEU A 51 -5.07 3.24 8.45
CA LEU A 51 -5.57 3.78 7.18
C LEU A 51 -6.58 2.86 6.48
N GLY A 52 -6.95 1.73 7.10
CA GLY A 52 -7.89 0.77 6.54
C GLY A 52 -7.45 0.26 5.15
N ILE A 53 -6.17 -0.12 5.02
CA ILE A 53 -5.64 -0.67 3.78
C ILE A 53 -5.90 -2.18 3.78
N ASP A 54 -6.62 -2.67 2.77
CA ASP A 54 -6.86 -4.11 2.60
C ASP A 54 -5.58 -4.81 2.14
N TRP A 55 -4.95 -5.58 3.04
CA TRP A 55 -3.69 -6.29 2.81
C TRP A 55 -3.56 -7.55 3.70
N PRO A 56 -3.12 -8.72 3.16
CA PRO A 56 -2.76 -8.98 1.77
C PRO A 56 -3.99 -8.88 0.89
N ARG A 57 -3.85 -8.23 -0.28
CA ARG A 57 -4.94 -8.18 -1.26
C ARG A 57 -5.38 -9.63 -1.50
N ARG A 58 -6.63 -9.96 -1.20
CA ARG A 58 -7.18 -11.26 -1.61
C ARG A 58 -6.90 -11.38 -3.11
N VAL A 59 -6.05 -12.32 -3.51
CA VAL A 59 -5.91 -12.69 -4.91
C VAL A 59 -7.25 -13.34 -5.24
N THR A 60 -8.17 -12.58 -5.81
CA THR A 60 -9.32 -13.17 -6.49
C THR A 60 -8.75 -13.96 -7.65
N ALA A 61 -8.61 -15.28 -7.45
CA ALA A 61 -8.34 -16.21 -8.53
C ALA A 61 -9.38 -15.99 -9.65
N PRO A 62 -9.00 -16.04 -10.93
CA PRO A 62 -9.95 -15.84 -12.01
C PRO A 62 -10.99 -16.96 -11.95
N VAL A 63 -12.26 -16.57 -11.88
CA VAL A 63 -13.39 -17.46 -12.09
C VAL A 63 -13.42 -17.86 -13.56
N VAL A 64 -12.67 -18.90 -13.94
CA VAL A 64 -12.86 -19.56 -15.24
C VAL A 64 -12.89 -21.07 -15.03
N SER A 65 -14.08 -21.64 -15.18
CA SER A 65 -14.32 -22.96 -15.74
C SER A 65 -15.82 -23.00 -16.05
N ALA A 66 -16.15 -22.49 -17.23
CA ALA A 66 -17.37 -22.85 -17.92
C ALA A 66 -17.22 -24.30 -18.39
N SER A 67 -18.22 -25.12 -18.08
CA SER A 67 -18.50 -26.41 -18.73
C SER A 67 -19.95 -26.41 -19.18
#